data_AF-A0A2D9HAE5-F1
#
_entry.id   AF-A0A2D9HAE5-F1
#
_cell.length_a   1.000
_cell.length_b   1.000
_cell.length_c   1.000
_cell.angle_alpha   90.00
_cell.angle_beta   90.00
_cell.angle_gamma   90.00
#
_symmetry.space_group_name_H-M   'P 1'
#
loop_
_entity.id
_entity.type
_entity.pdbx_description
1 polymer ?
#
loop_
_entity_poly.entity_id
_entity_poly.type
_entity_poly.pdbx_seq_one_letter_code
_entity_poly.pdbx_strand_id
1 'polypeptide(L)'
;MRNLISAAILLLFVALPVSAQNDKQPKPAVSPGTLALYEPGEFKGMKYRLMKPIDFDPGKTYPLILSLHGAGGRGNQNIKSLRNWNEWLADEDLRREHPAFVLAPQSNGS
;
A
#
# COMPACT_ATOMS: atom_id res chain seq x y z
N MET A 1 2.16 7.71 -56.00
CA MET A 1 1.31 7.18 -54.91
C MET A 1 1.81 5.81 -54.41
N ARG A 2 3.09 5.65 -54.07
CA ARG A 2 3.64 4.40 -53.49
C ARG A 2 4.53 4.62 -52.25
N ASN A 3 4.70 5.87 -51.81
CA ASN A 3 5.70 6.24 -50.80
C ASN A 3 5.07 6.84 -49.53
N LEU A 4 3.76 7.03 -49.51
CA LEU A 4 3.03 7.61 -48.36
C LEU A 4 2.45 6.55 -47.43
N ILE A 5 2.38 5.28 -47.86
CA ILE A 5 1.86 4.18 -47.05
C ILE A 5 2.92 3.65 -46.07
N SER A 6 4.23 3.76 -46.41
CA SER A 6 5.32 3.29 -45.54
C SER A 6 5.58 4.19 -44.32
N ALA A 7 5.30 5.49 -44.40
CA ALA A 7 5.50 6.41 -43.27
C ALA A 7 4.40 6.28 -42.19
N ALA A 8 3.19 5.89 -42.58
CA ALA A 8 2.07 5.70 -41.65
C ALA A 8 2.23 4.45 -40.75
N ILE A 9 2.92 3.42 -41.24
CA ILE A 9 3.16 2.18 -40.49
C ILE A 9 4.28 2.35 -39.46
N LEU A 10 5.25 3.23 -39.71
CA LEU A 10 6.36 3.50 -38.78
C LEU A 10 5.95 4.37 -37.58
N LEU A 11 4.91 5.21 -37.74
CA LEU A 11 4.35 6.03 -36.66
C LEU A 11 3.39 5.25 -35.74
N LEU A 12 2.90 4.08 -36.16
CA LEU A 12 1.99 3.27 -35.35
C LEU A 12 2.70 2.47 -34.24
N PHE A 13 4.02 2.26 -34.36
CA PHE A 13 4.81 1.48 -33.38
C PHE A 13 5.38 2.29 -32.21
N VAL A 14 5.36 3.63 -32.25
CA VAL A 14 5.93 4.48 -31.19
C VAL A 14 4.93 4.76 -30.05
N ALA A 15 3.66 4.37 -30.21
CA ALA A 15 2.58 4.64 -29.26
C ALA A 15 2.12 3.43 -28.43
N LEU A 16 2.90 2.35 -28.34
CA LEU A 16 2.67 1.38 -27.28
C LEU A 16 3.06 2.06 -25.96
N PRO A 17 2.11 2.28 -25.03
CA PRO A 17 2.48 2.78 -23.72
C PRO A 17 3.41 1.72 -23.13
N VAL A 18 4.53 2.17 -22.57
CA VAL A 18 5.42 1.39 -21.69
C VAL A 18 4.67 1.12 -20.37
N SER A 19 3.49 0.52 -20.49
CA SER A 19 2.62 0.05 -19.42
C SER A 19 2.50 -1.46 -19.47
N ALA A 20 3.48 -2.14 -20.10
CA ALA A 20 3.83 -3.50 -19.70
C ALA A 20 4.34 -3.40 -18.25
N GLN A 21 3.39 -3.39 -17.31
CA GLN A 21 3.61 -3.23 -15.90
C GLN A 21 4.67 -4.23 -15.46
N ASN A 22 5.71 -3.69 -14.84
CA ASN A 22 6.78 -4.44 -14.22
C ASN A 22 6.20 -5.38 -13.14
N ASP A 23 5.80 -6.60 -13.53
CA ASP A 23 5.19 -7.62 -12.66
C ASP A 23 6.07 -8.03 -11.46
N LYS A 24 7.32 -7.55 -11.42
CA LYS A 24 8.26 -7.77 -10.32
C LYS A 24 8.09 -6.80 -9.16
N GLN A 25 7.32 -5.72 -9.32
CA GLN A 25 7.07 -4.80 -8.20
C GLN A 25 6.09 -5.45 -7.20
N PRO A 26 6.42 -5.47 -5.90
CA PRO A 26 5.54 -6.03 -4.91
C PRO A 26 4.24 -5.23 -4.85
N LYS A 27 3.12 -5.91 -5.11
CA LYS A 27 1.77 -5.34 -5.02
C LYS A 27 1.30 -5.43 -3.55
N PRO A 28 0.72 -4.36 -2.99
CA PRO A 28 0.06 -4.42 -1.68
C PRO A 28 -1.06 -5.47 -1.69
N ALA A 29 -1.32 -6.11 -0.55
CA ALA A 29 -2.46 -7.03 -0.40
C ALA A 29 -3.78 -6.31 -0.03
N VAL A 30 -3.73 -4.98 0.08
CA VAL A 30 -4.84 -4.09 0.43
C VAL A 30 -5.14 -3.13 -0.72
N SER A 31 -6.32 -2.52 -0.72
CA SER A 31 -6.69 -1.52 -1.72
C SER A 31 -5.79 -0.28 -1.65
N PRO A 32 -5.68 0.51 -2.73
CA PRO A 32 -4.98 1.80 -2.69
C PRO A 32 -5.55 2.76 -1.65
N GLY A 33 -6.87 2.74 -1.45
CA GLY A 33 -7.55 3.54 -0.43
C GLY A 33 -7.12 3.15 0.98
N THR A 34 -7.13 1.86 1.29
CA THR A 34 -6.63 1.35 2.57
C THR A 34 -5.15 1.68 2.75
N LEU A 35 -4.30 1.45 1.74
CA LEU A 35 -2.87 1.79 1.85
C LEU A 35 -2.64 3.26 2.19
N ALA A 36 -3.43 4.18 1.63
CA ALA A 36 -3.31 5.62 1.87
C ALA A 36 -3.66 6.02 3.32
N LEU A 37 -4.49 5.24 4.01
CA LEU A 37 -4.83 5.48 5.43
C LEU A 37 -3.68 5.11 6.38
N TYR A 38 -2.74 4.27 5.94
CA TYR A 38 -1.60 3.83 6.73
C TYR A 38 -0.34 4.65 6.38
N GLU A 39 0.01 5.59 7.26
CA GLU A 39 1.22 6.40 7.16
C GLU A 39 2.48 5.51 7.28
N PRO A 40 3.46 5.61 6.36
CA PRO A 40 4.73 4.90 6.48
C PRO A 40 5.62 5.55 7.55
N GLY A 41 6.31 4.72 8.33
CA GLY A 41 7.37 5.15 9.22
C GLY A 41 8.47 4.10 9.37
N GLU A 42 9.51 4.45 10.12
CA GLU A 42 10.63 3.56 10.45
C GLU A 42 11.10 3.83 11.88
N PHE A 43 11.37 2.77 12.64
CA PHE A 43 11.92 2.85 13.98
C PHE A 43 13.05 1.83 14.14
N LYS A 44 14.27 2.31 14.44
CA LYS A 44 15.48 1.47 14.60
C LYS A 44 15.69 0.49 13.43
N GLY A 45 15.49 0.95 12.19
CA GLY A 45 15.65 0.12 10.99
C GLY A 45 14.47 -0.80 10.68
N MET A 46 13.44 -0.84 11.54
CA MET A 46 12.21 -1.59 11.29
C MET A 46 11.16 -0.67 10.67
N LYS A 47 10.76 -0.98 9.44
CA LYS A 47 9.70 -0.24 8.74
C LYS A 47 8.34 -0.61 9.29
N TYR A 48 7.43 0.35 9.34
CA TYR A 48 6.07 0.12 9.78
C TYR A 48 5.07 1.02 9.05
N ARG A 49 3.81 0.66 9.20
CA ARG A 49 2.64 1.40 8.76
C ARG A 49 1.77 1.72 9.96
N LEU A 50 1.36 2.98 10.13
CA LEU A 50 0.51 3.42 11.23
C LEU A 50 -0.76 4.07 10.70
N MET A 51 -1.91 3.55 11.11
CA MET A 51 -3.20 4.20 10.88
C MET A 51 -3.69 4.80 12.19
N LYS A 52 -4.11 6.07 12.14
CA LYS A 52 -4.65 6.80 13.29
C LYS A 52 -6.17 6.63 13.39
N PRO A 53 -6.77 6.82 14.58
CA PRO A 53 -8.21 7.01 14.71
C PRO A 53 -8.71 8.11 13.77
N ILE A 54 -9.94 7.97 13.29
CA ILE A 54 -10.62 9.08 12.61
C ILE A 54 -10.78 10.22 13.63
N ASP A 55 -10.55 11.46 13.19
CA ASP A 55 -10.64 12.66 14.03
C ASP A 55 -9.79 12.59 15.31
N PHE A 56 -8.54 12.10 15.17
CA PHE A 56 -7.58 11.97 16.26
C PHE A 56 -7.46 13.24 17.11
N ASP A 57 -7.64 13.08 18.43
CA ASP A 57 -7.49 14.12 19.45
C ASP A 57 -6.34 13.76 20.40
N PRO A 58 -5.26 14.55 20.47
CA PRO A 58 -4.13 14.26 21.36
C PRO A 58 -4.46 14.33 22.85
N GLY A 59 -5.61 14.91 23.23
CA GLY A 59 -6.11 14.92 24.61
C GLY A 59 -6.84 13.64 25.03
N LYS A 60 -7.08 12.69 24.10
CA LYS A 60 -7.78 11.43 24.36
C LYS A 60 -6.82 10.25 24.33
N THR A 61 -7.15 9.21 25.10
CA THR A 61 -6.46 7.92 25.06
C THR A 61 -7.20 6.97 24.13
N TYR A 62 -6.45 6.29 23.26
CA TYR A 62 -6.99 5.32 22.31
C TYR A 62 -6.28 3.97 22.47
N PRO A 63 -6.98 2.84 22.24
CA PRO A 63 -6.32 1.54 22.16
C PRO A 63 -5.36 1.47 20.96
N LEU A 64 -4.38 0.56 21.07
CA LEU A 64 -3.45 0.22 20.01
C LEU A 64 -3.70 -1.22 19.57
N ILE A 65 -3.97 -1.41 18.28
CA ILE A 65 -3.98 -2.71 17.62
C ILE A 65 -2.60 -2.92 16.98
N LEU A 66 -1.84 -3.89 17.49
CA LEU A 66 -0.60 -4.34 16.89
C LEU A 66 -0.89 -5.44 15.86
N SER A 67 -0.85 -5.09 14.57
CA SER A 67 -1.17 -5.99 13.46
C SER A 67 0.09 -6.69 12.97
N LEU A 68 0.26 -7.95 13.32
CA LEU A 68 1.45 -8.74 12.96
C LEU A 68 1.20 -9.60 11.73
N HIS A 69 2.16 -9.60 10.81
CA HIS A 69 2.10 -10.40 9.59
C HIS A 69 2.80 -11.77 9.75
N GLY A 70 2.37 -12.77 8.96
CA GLY A 70 3.09 -14.04 8.80
C GLY A 70 4.27 -13.96 7.83
N ALA A 71 4.94 -15.08 7.51
CA ALA A 71 6.15 -15.08 6.67
C ALA A 71 6.02 -14.33 5.33
N GLY A 72 4.85 -14.39 4.69
CA GLY A 72 4.58 -13.69 3.42
C GLY A 72 4.58 -12.15 3.50
N GLY A 73 4.56 -11.58 4.70
CA GLY A 73 4.69 -10.13 4.89
C GLY A 73 6.12 -9.62 5.07
N ARG A 74 7.12 -10.50 5.11
CA ARG A 74 8.54 -10.12 5.26
C ARG A 74 9.01 -9.29 4.06
N GLY A 75 9.89 -8.32 4.32
CA GLY A 75 10.53 -7.51 3.28
C GLY A 75 10.81 -6.08 3.70
N ASN A 76 11.30 -5.28 2.76
CA ASN A 76 11.79 -3.91 3.03
C ASN A 76 10.97 -2.83 2.31
N GLN A 77 9.84 -3.19 1.70
CA GLN A 77 9.03 -2.28 0.87
C GLN A 77 8.00 -1.47 1.66
N ASN A 78 7.84 -1.73 2.96
CA ASN A 78 6.85 -1.11 3.84
C ASN A 78 5.41 -1.21 3.34
N ILE A 79 5.05 -2.32 2.70
CA ILE A 79 3.69 -2.56 2.17
C ILE A 79 3.20 -4.01 2.36
N LYS A 80 4.11 -4.98 2.58
CA LYS A 80 3.72 -6.39 2.69
C LYS A 80 3.23 -6.79 4.09
N SER A 81 3.44 -5.93 5.09
CA SER A 81 2.86 -6.12 6.42
C SER A 81 1.33 -5.98 6.41
N LEU A 82 0.78 -5.17 5.51
CA LEU A 82 -0.66 -5.00 5.34
C LEU A 82 -1.26 -6.18 4.60
N ARG A 83 -2.23 -6.84 5.23
CA ARG A 83 -2.95 -8.02 4.72
C ARG A 83 -4.45 -7.77 4.71
N ASN A 84 -5.23 -8.75 4.28
CA ASN A 84 -6.68 -8.61 4.11
C ASN A 84 -7.40 -8.12 5.38
N TRP A 85 -6.94 -8.49 6.59
CA TRP A 85 -7.53 -7.97 7.83
C TRP A 85 -7.25 -6.48 8.06
N ASN A 86 -6.18 -5.92 7.49
CA ASN A 86 -5.95 -4.47 7.53
C ASN A 86 -6.94 -3.70 6.65
N GLU A 87 -7.54 -4.35 5.64
CA GLU A 87 -8.67 -3.82 4.88
C GLU A 87 -9.90 -3.70 5.80
N TRP A 88 -10.23 -4.75 6.55
CA TRP A 88 -11.34 -4.74 7.51
C TRP A 88 -11.14 -3.72 8.63
N LEU A 89 -9.92 -3.62 9.16
CA LEU A 89 -9.58 -2.60 10.16
C LEU A 89 -9.64 -1.16 9.60
N ALA A 90 -9.56 -1.00 8.29
CA ALA A 90 -9.64 0.29 7.61
C ALA A 90 -11.07 0.73 7.28
N ASP A 91 -12.05 -0.16 7.47
CA ASP A 91 -13.48 0.14 7.31
C ASP A 91 -13.87 1.37 8.14
N GLU A 92 -14.63 2.28 7.53
CA GLU A 92 -14.94 3.57 8.15
C GLU A 92 -15.88 3.42 9.34
N ASP A 93 -16.93 2.61 9.21
CA ASP A 93 -17.93 2.40 10.26
C ASP A 93 -17.26 1.75 11.49
N LEU A 94 -16.44 0.72 11.28
CA LEU A 94 -15.67 0.09 12.35
C LEU A 94 -14.74 1.07 13.07
N ARG A 95 -14.06 1.94 12.33
CA ARG A 95 -13.13 2.93 12.91
C ARG A 95 -13.85 4.05 13.65
N ARG A 96 -15.08 4.40 13.25
CA ARG A 96 -15.91 5.37 13.97
C ARG A 96 -16.49 4.77 15.24
N GLU A 97 -16.93 3.51 15.21
CA GLU A 97 -17.46 2.80 16.37
C GLU A 97 -16.36 2.44 17.40
N HIS A 98 -15.17 2.08 16.91
CA HIS A 98 -14.03 1.64 17.72
C HIS A 98 -12.75 2.39 17.34
N PRO A 99 -12.63 3.69 17.70
CA PRO A 99 -11.47 4.49 17.34
C PRO A 99 -10.19 3.93 17.98
N ALA A 100 -9.24 3.52 17.14
CA ALA A 100 -8.00 2.88 17.56
C ALA A 100 -6.83 3.30 16.66
N PHE A 101 -5.61 3.23 17.20
CA PHE A 101 -4.41 3.17 16.37
C PHE A 101 -4.23 1.75 15.86
N VAL A 102 -3.75 1.61 14.62
CA VAL A 102 -3.30 0.33 14.08
C VAL A 102 -1.85 0.44 13.62
N LEU A 103 -0.96 -0.27 14.31
CA LEU A 103 0.46 -0.34 13.97
C LEU A 103 0.76 -1.68 13.30
N ALA A 104 1.25 -1.63 12.07
CA ALA A 104 1.62 -2.79 11.26
C ALA A 104 3.12 -2.76 10.92
N PRO A 105 4.00 -3.25 11.82
CA PRO A 105 5.43 -3.35 11.56
C PRO A 105 5.70 -4.39 10.47
N GLN A 106 6.76 -4.18 9.69
CA GLN A 106 7.26 -5.13 8.72
C GLN A 106 8.60 -5.68 9.17
N SER A 107 8.66 -6.98 9.44
CA SER A 107 9.93 -7.65 9.69
C SER A 107 10.75 -7.73 8.40
N ASN A 108 12.06 -7.50 8.54
CA ASN A 108 12.98 -7.50 7.42
C ASN A 108 12.94 -8.84 6.68
N GLY A 109 13.04 -8.77 5.36
CA GLY A 109 13.38 -9.93 4.54
C GLY A 109 14.89 -10.15 4.58
N SER A 110 15.32 -11.41 4.69
CA SER A 110 16.68 -11.83 4.35
C SER A 110 16.97 -11.60 2.88
#